data_AF-A0A927VQK7-F1
#
_entry.id   AF-A0A927VQK7-F1
#
_cell.length_a   1.000
_cell.length_b   1.000
_cell.length_c   1.000
_cell.angle_alpha   90.00
_cell.angle_beta   90.00
_cell.angle_gamma   90.00
#
_symmetry.space_group_name_H-M   'P 1'
#
loop_
_entity.id
_entity.type
_entity.pdbx_description
1 polymer ?
#
loop_
_entity_poly.entity_id
_entity_poly.type
_entity_poly.pdbx_seq_one_letter_code
_entity_poly.pdbx_strand_id
1 'polypeptide(L)'
;MAAATVNGNETKKSGGFFGSLANPVIRKMEKNAVYDAEGKVATYGGVASKTVFFLIVTLIGFIGFIVLHNIMLNSGAKLFYAVSEDENAIYDLTISGLEIAVIAVAALVSIITPFLAWLIRPTIPVTGTIYALAQGVVIGFITIALREDLRWIALLAAILTVALVAVMLFVYAKRIIKVTARFRGIIFALFGTIVIGGIIYFILYIIPATRKMLSGVNQVLNSPVVSIIFSIVFIIIAALFMLVDFDTIERCVEGRMEKKYEWMAAWGLAYTILYVYFKILRLLIMIFGRSKSGSSKSSSF
;
A
#
# COMPACT_ATOMS: atom_id res chain seq x y z
N MET A 1 34.59 -64.37 -29.48
CA MET A 1 35.18 -63.33 -28.61
C MET A 1 34.05 -62.65 -27.87
N ALA A 2 33.96 -62.94 -26.58
CA ALA A 2 32.96 -62.44 -25.65
C ALA A 2 33.50 -61.22 -24.89
N ALA A 3 32.56 -60.42 -24.35
CA ALA A 3 32.62 -59.53 -23.17
C ALA A 3 32.03 -58.14 -23.51
N ALA A 4 31.06 -57.58 -22.80
CA ALA A 4 30.27 -58.08 -21.68
C ALA A 4 28.97 -57.25 -21.57
N THR A 5 27.85 -57.96 -21.48
CA THR A 5 26.59 -57.47 -20.93
C THR A 5 26.74 -57.31 -19.41
N VAL A 6 26.42 -56.14 -18.85
CA VAL A 6 26.08 -56.01 -17.43
C VAL A 6 24.63 -55.54 -17.35
N ASN A 7 23.76 -56.53 -17.22
CA ASN A 7 22.41 -56.39 -16.71
C ASN A 7 22.49 -56.46 -15.17
N GLY A 8 21.74 -55.63 -14.46
CA GLY A 8 21.66 -55.67 -13.00
C GLY A 8 21.23 -54.31 -12.44
N ASN A 9 19.94 -54.15 -12.15
CA ASN A 9 19.41 -54.15 -10.79
C ASN A 9 20.09 -53.11 -9.88
N GLU A 10 19.35 -52.10 -9.42
CA GLU A 10 19.16 -51.76 -8.00
C GLU A 10 18.14 -50.61 -7.86
N THR A 11 16.86 -50.93 -8.07
CA THR A 11 15.81 -50.34 -7.25
C THR A 11 15.97 -50.89 -5.84
N LYS A 12 16.89 -50.32 -5.06
CA LYS A 12 17.03 -50.66 -3.64
C LYS A 12 16.70 -49.43 -2.84
N LYS A 13 15.46 -49.44 -2.32
CA LYS A 13 15.07 -48.71 -1.11
C LYS A 13 16.23 -48.81 -0.11
N SER A 14 17.04 -47.76 0.01
CA SER A 14 17.90 -47.60 1.18
C SER A 14 17.02 -47.14 2.35
N GLY A 15 16.19 -48.06 2.83
CA GLY A 15 15.77 -48.11 4.22
C GLY A 15 16.93 -48.67 5.05
N GLY A 16 18.11 -48.07 4.91
CA GLY A 16 19.29 -48.47 5.65
C GLY A 16 19.27 -47.87 7.06
N PHE A 17 19.86 -48.58 8.02
CA PHE A 17 20.16 -48.16 9.39
C PHE A 17 20.65 -46.70 9.50
N PHE A 18 21.35 -46.18 8.48
CA PHE A 18 21.82 -44.80 8.38
C PHE A 18 20.74 -43.74 8.06
N GLY A 19 19.62 -44.10 7.44
CA GLY A 19 18.45 -43.22 7.31
C GLY A 19 17.68 -43.05 8.63
N SER A 20 17.81 -44.03 9.55
CA SER A 20 17.29 -43.96 10.93
C SER A 20 18.18 -43.13 11.86
N LEU A 21 19.44 -42.90 11.49
CA LEU A 21 20.41 -42.07 12.22
C LEU A 21 20.42 -40.62 11.74
N ALA A 22 19.59 -40.27 10.77
CA ALA A 22 19.41 -38.88 10.35
C ALA A 22 18.92 -38.08 11.56
N ASN A 23 19.71 -37.06 11.93
CA ASN A 23 19.41 -36.14 13.03
C ASN A 23 17.93 -35.70 12.92
N PRO A 24 17.12 -35.79 14.00
CA PRO A 24 15.71 -35.40 13.96
C PRO A 24 15.49 -33.97 13.45
N VAL A 25 16.49 -33.09 13.58
CA VAL A 25 16.50 -31.75 12.98
C VAL A 25 16.62 -31.81 11.45
N ILE A 26 17.54 -32.59 10.90
CA ILE A 26 17.71 -32.76 9.45
C ILE A 26 16.48 -33.44 8.85
N ARG A 27 15.88 -34.42 9.54
CA ARG A 27 14.63 -35.05 9.10
C ARG A 27 13.46 -34.07 9.12
N LYS A 28 13.39 -33.14 10.09
CA LYS A 28 12.42 -32.04 10.07
C LYS A 28 12.72 -31.06 8.94
N MET A 29 13.98 -30.74 8.66
CA MET A 29 14.37 -29.86 7.56
C MET A 29 14.05 -30.48 6.19
N GLU A 30 14.33 -31.76 6.00
CA GLU A 30 14.03 -32.52 4.78
C GLU A 30 12.53 -32.70 4.63
N LYS A 31 11.80 -33.04 5.72
CA LYS A 31 10.34 -33.11 5.69
C LYS A 31 9.70 -31.74 5.47
N ASN A 32 10.27 -30.65 6.00
CA ASN A 32 9.83 -29.28 5.76
C ASN A 32 10.18 -28.80 4.34
N ALA A 33 11.36 -29.18 3.81
CA ALA A 33 11.80 -28.86 2.45
C ALA A 33 11.00 -29.65 1.40
N VAL A 34 10.64 -30.90 1.68
CA VAL A 34 9.72 -31.71 0.86
C VAL A 34 8.28 -31.21 0.99
N TYR A 35 7.83 -30.77 2.18
CA TYR A 35 6.54 -30.08 2.36
C TYR A 35 6.48 -28.72 1.62
N ASP A 36 7.58 -27.98 1.54
CA ASP A 36 7.68 -26.73 0.77
C ASP A 36 7.76 -26.98 -0.74
N ALA A 37 8.39 -28.08 -1.17
CA ALA A 37 8.60 -28.41 -2.58
C ALA A 37 7.40 -29.09 -3.26
N GLU A 38 6.61 -29.91 -2.56
CA GLU A 38 5.53 -30.70 -3.19
C GLU A 38 4.18 -29.99 -3.31
N GLY A 39 3.93 -28.89 -2.57
CA GLY A 39 2.54 -28.47 -2.33
C GLY A 39 2.07 -27.14 -2.92
N LYS A 40 2.96 -26.18 -3.19
CA LYS A 40 2.52 -24.77 -3.14
C LYS A 40 3.32 -23.88 -4.10
N VAL A 41 3.08 -24.07 -5.40
CA VAL A 41 3.41 -23.06 -6.43
C VAL A 41 2.50 -21.83 -6.27
N ALA A 42 3.01 -20.66 -6.65
CA ALA A 42 2.24 -19.43 -6.66
C ALA A 42 1.05 -19.51 -7.65
N THR A 43 -0.09 -18.96 -7.25
CA THR A 43 -1.36 -18.99 -8.00
C THR A 43 -1.98 -17.59 -8.07
N TYR A 44 -2.70 -17.31 -9.15
CA TYR A 44 -3.43 -16.04 -9.29
C TYR A 44 -4.45 -15.84 -8.17
N GLY A 45 -5.22 -16.89 -7.84
CA GLY A 45 -6.20 -16.85 -6.75
C GLY A 45 -5.56 -16.59 -5.39
N GLY A 46 -4.40 -17.19 -5.12
CA GLY A 46 -3.67 -17.01 -3.87
C GLY A 46 -3.09 -15.61 -3.69
N VAL A 47 -2.71 -14.94 -4.79
CA VAL A 47 -2.31 -13.52 -4.76
C VAL A 47 -3.52 -12.63 -4.52
N ALA A 48 -4.59 -12.81 -5.30
CA ALA A 48 -5.81 -12.00 -5.19
C ALA A 48 -6.42 -12.07 -3.77
N SER A 49 -6.50 -13.27 -3.17
CA SER A 49 -7.03 -13.43 -1.82
C SER A 49 -6.19 -12.70 -0.77
N LYS A 50 -4.86 -12.67 -0.92
CA LYS A 50 -3.95 -11.96 -0.02
C LYS A 50 -4.03 -10.45 -0.19
N THR A 51 -4.18 -9.97 -1.43
CA THR A 51 -4.42 -8.54 -1.68
C THR A 51 -5.72 -8.09 -1.03
N VAL A 52 -6.80 -8.85 -1.20
CA VAL A 52 -8.09 -8.57 -0.53
C VAL A 52 -7.94 -8.62 0.99
N PHE A 53 -7.19 -9.58 1.53
CA PHE A 53 -6.87 -9.62 2.96
C PHE A 53 -6.22 -8.31 3.45
N PHE A 54 -5.19 -7.79 2.76
CA PHE A 54 -4.59 -6.51 3.14
C PHE A 54 -5.59 -5.35 3.08
N LEU A 55 -6.46 -5.31 2.08
CA LEU A 55 -7.49 -4.26 1.97
C LEU A 55 -8.54 -4.34 3.09
N ILE A 56 -8.97 -5.55 3.47
CA ILE A 56 -9.88 -5.76 4.61
C ILE A 56 -9.19 -5.31 5.91
N VAL A 57 -7.92 -5.66 6.08
CA VAL A 57 -7.13 -5.22 7.25
C VAL A 57 -7.05 -3.70 7.31
N THR A 58 -6.86 -3.02 6.18
CA THR A 58 -6.94 -1.55 6.11
C THR A 58 -8.32 -1.03 6.51
N LEU A 59 -9.39 -1.67 6.04
CA LEU A 59 -10.75 -1.29 6.43
C LEU A 59 -10.99 -1.47 7.94
N ILE A 60 -10.45 -2.53 8.55
CA ILE A 60 -10.49 -2.76 10.00
C ILE A 60 -9.78 -1.62 10.73
N GLY A 61 -8.59 -1.22 10.28
CA GLY A 61 -7.86 -0.07 10.85
C GLY A 61 -8.65 1.24 10.74
N PHE A 62 -9.29 1.47 9.59
CA PHE A 62 -10.16 2.62 9.36
C PHE A 62 -11.36 2.64 10.31
N ILE A 63 -12.15 1.57 10.34
CA ILE A 63 -13.33 1.45 11.22
C ILE A 63 -12.90 1.56 12.68
N GLY A 64 -11.81 0.89 13.06
CA GLY A 64 -11.26 0.94 14.41
C GLY A 64 -10.95 2.36 14.86
N PHE A 65 -10.38 3.19 13.98
CA PHE A 65 -10.12 4.60 14.28
C PHE A 65 -11.40 5.44 14.37
N ILE A 66 -12.37 5.24 13.46
CA ILE A 66 -13.68 5.94 13.54
C ILE A 66 -14.42 5.59 14.84
N VAL A 67 -14.42 4.33 15.24
CA VAL A 67 -15.04 3.87 16.48
C VAL A 67 -14.33 4.47 17.69
N LEU A 68 -12.98 4.44 17.70
CA LEU A 68 -12.19 5.07 18.74
C LEU A 68 -12.55 6.56 18.88
N HIS A 69 -12.66 7.28 17.77
CA HIS A 69 -13.04 8.70 17.75
C HIS A 69 -14.43 8.95 18.35
N ASN A 70 -15.42 8.18 17.93
CA ASN A 70 -16.79 8.29 18.46
C ASN A 70 -16.85 7.99 19.97
N ILE A 71 -16.09 7.00 20.45
CA ILE A 71 -16.01 6.69 21.88
C ILE A 71 -15.39 7.87 22.63
N MET A 72 -14.33 8.48 22.11
CA MET A 72 -13.67 9.61 22.76
C MET A 72 -14.60 10.82 22.86
N LEU A 73 -15.31 11.17 21.77
CA LEU A 73 -16.30 12.25 21.76
C LEU A 73 -17.39 12.04 22.82
N ASN A 74 -17.92 10.81 22.92
CA ASN A 74 -18.98 10.46 23.88
C ASN A 74 -18.48 10.33 25.32
N SER A 75 -17.18 10.09 25.54
CA SER A 75 -16.59 9.96 26.88
C SER A 75 -16.39 11.31 27.59
N GLY A 76 -16.74 12.43 26.95
CA GLY A 76 -16.63 13.77 27.54
C GLY A 76 -15.19 14.16 27.89
N ALA A 77 -14.20 13.57 27.21
CA ALA A 77 -12.79 13.87 27.44
C ALA A 77 -12.55 15.36 27.18
N LYS A 78 -12.31 16.17 28.22
CA LYS A 78 -12.16 17.64 28.16
C LYS A 78 -10.86 18.12 27.50
N LEU A 79 -10.27 17.31 26.62
CA LEU A 79 -8.94 17.51 26.05
C LEU A 79 -8.99 17.36 24.51
N PHE A 80 -10.06 17.89 23.91
CA PHE A 80 -10.14 18.08 22.47
C PHE A 80 -9.41 19.36 22.09
N TYR A 81 -8.39 19.24 21.26
CA TYR A 81 -7.81 20.37 20.59
C TYR A 81 -8.66 20.65 19.35
N ALA A 82 -9.43 21.74 19.38
CA ALA A 82 -10.05 22.30 18.17
C ALA A 82 -8.98 23.12 17.43
N VAL A 83 -8.61 22.70 16.22
CA VAL A 83 -7.52 23.33 15.46
C VAL A 83 -8.03 24.40 14.45
N SER A 84 -9.33 24.60 14.32
CA SER A 84 -9.87 25.68 13.48
C SER A 84 -11.28 26.10 13.91
N GLU A 85 -11.48 27.41 14.11
CA GLU A 85 -12.81 28.06 14.25
C GLU A 85 -13.22 28.80 12.95
N ASP A 86 -12.53 28.55 11.82
CA ASP A 86 -12.85 29.20 10.55
C ASP A 86 -13.88 28.38 9.76
N GLU A 87 -15.06 28.96 9.52
CA GLU A 87 -16.19 28.35 8.82
C GLU A 87 -15.85 27.91 7.38
N ASN A 88 -14.78 28.49 6.81
CA ASN A 88 -14.28 28.17 5.46
C ASN A 88 -13.15 27.15 5.43
N ALA A 89 -12.71 26.63 6.58
CA ALA A 89 -11.66 25.61 6.64
C ALA A 89 -12.13 24.30 5.99
N ILE A 90 -11.24 23.69 5.20
CA ILE A 90 -11.44 22.35 4.63
C ILE A 90 -11.34 21.27 5.72
N TYR A 91 -10.66 21.60 6.82
CA TYR A 91 -10.43 20.71 7.94
C TYR A 91 -11.09 21.26 9.20
N ASP A 92 -11.88 20.42 9.85
CA ASP A 92 -12.43 20.68 11.18
C ASP A 92 -11.99 19.53 12.08
N LEU A 93 -11.13 19.84 13.04
CA LEU A 93 -10.33 18.85 13.74
C LEU A 93 -10.59 18.98 15.25
N THR A 94 -11.41 18.08 15.79
CA THR A 94 -11.62 17.92 17.23
C THR A 94 -10.99 16.60 17.67
N ILE A 95 -9.77 16.62 18.16
CA ILE A 95 -9.02 15.38 18.46
C ILE A 95 -8.49 15.38 19.90
N SER A 96 -8.61 14.23 20.54
CA SER A 96 -8.10 13.94 21.88
C SER A 96 -6.61 13.60 21.88
N GLY A 97 -5.91 13.81 23.00
CA GLY A 97 -4.49 13.50 23.12
C GLY A 97 -4.13 12.03 22.82
N LEU A 98 -5.02 11.08 23.12
CA LEU A 98 -4.81 9.66 22.83
C LEU A 98 -4.84 9.38 21.33
N GLU A 99 -5.75 10.00 20.59
CA GLU A 99 -5.83 9.86 19.14
C GLU A 99 -4.58 10.41 18.45
N ILE A 100 -4.04 11.54 18.91
CA ILE A 100 -2.76 12.07 18.42
C ILE A 100 -1.65 11.03 18.59
N ALA A 101 -1.57 10.37 19.75
CA ALA A 101 -0.59 9.32 19.99
C ALA A 101 -0.79 8.11 19.04
N VAL A 102 -2.04 7.67 18.84
CA VAL A 102 -2.38 6.57 17.93
C VAL A 102 -1.99 6.92 16.49
N ILE A 103 -2.28 8.13 16.02
CA ILE A 103 -1.92 8.60 14.68
C ILE A 103 -0.40 8.71 14.54
N ALA A 104 0.30 9.24 15.54
CA ALA A 104 1.76 9.34 15.51
C ALA A 104 2.41 7.96 15.39
N VAL A 105 1.95 6.98 16.18
CA VAL A 105 2.40 5.59 16.08
C VAL A 105 2.07 5.01 14.71
N ALA A 106 0.85 5.19 14.20
CA ALA A 106 0.45 4.70 12.89
C ALA A 106 1.27 5.32 11.74
N ALA A 107 1.60 6.60 11.82
CA ALA A 107 2.43 7.30 10.85
C ALA A 107 3.88 6.76 10.87
N LEU A 108 4.46 6.59 12.06
CA LEU A 108 5.80 6.01 12.22
C LEU A 108 5.85 4.58 11.68
N VAL A 109 4.89 3.75 12.06
CA VAL A 109 4.76 2.36 11.59
C VAL A 109 4.64 2.35 10.06
N SER A 110 3.84 3.24 9.49
CA SER A 110 3.63 3.34 8.03
C SER A 110 4.88 3.75 7.25
N ILE A 111 5.81 4.46 7.87
CA ILE A 111 7.10 4.83 7.26
C ILE A 111 8.11 3.67 7.37
N ILE A 112 8.14 2.99 8.52
CA ILE A 112 9.16 1.96 8.81
C ILE A 112 8.83 0.63 8.12
N THR A 113 7.57 0.22 8.11
CA THR A 113 7.16 -1.12 7.65
C THR A 113 7.41 -1.40 6.17
N PRO A 114 7.25 -0.46 5.21
CA PRO A 114 7.61 -0.71 3.81
C PRO A 114 9.11 -0.90 3.62
N PHE A 115 9.92 -0.15 4.37
CA PHE A 115 11.37 -0.29 4.35
C PHE A 115 11.80 -1.66 4.91
N LEU A 116 11.15 -2.11 5.98
CA LEU A 116 11.41 -3.42 6.57
C LEU A 116 10.97 -4.57 5.67
N ALA A 117 9.83 -4.42 4.98
CA ALA A 117 9.35 -5.38 3.98
C ALA A 117 10.29 -5.47 2.77
N TRP A 118 10.94 -4.36 2.40
CA TRP A 118 11.95 -4.34 1.34
C TRP A 118 13.24 -5.06 1.77
N LEU A 119 13.69 -4.86 3.01
CA LEU A 119 14.93 -5.43 3.52
C LEU A 119 14.80 -6.94 3.85
N ILE A 120 13.63 -7.36 4.35
CA ILE A 120 13.40 -8.74 4.83
C ILE A 120 12.17 -9.33 4.13
N ARG A 121 12.38 -9.94 2.96
CA ARG A 121 11.30 -10.54 2.15
C ARG A 121 10.44 -11.60 2.86
N PRO A 122 10.95 -12.47 3.77
CA PRO A 122 10.08 -13.46 4.42
C PRO A 122 9.13 -12.87 5.48
N THR A 123 9.33 -11.63 5.94
CA THR A 123 8.45 -11.00 6.96
C THR A 123 7.26 -10.25 6.38
N ILE A 124 7.12 -10.21 5.05
CA ILE A 124 6.05 -9.51 4.32
C ILE A 124 4.64 -9.82 4.84
N PRO A 125 4.26 -11.06 5.21
CA PRO A 125 2.92 -11.32 5.76
C PRO A 125 2.65 -10.51 7.03
N VAL A 126 3.65 -10.38 7.90
CA VAL A 126 3.52 -9.67 9.19
C VAL A 126 3.66 -8.17 8.98
N THR A 127 4.75 -7.73 8.32
CA THR A 127 5.02 -6.30 8.09
C THR A 127 3.96 -5.65 7.22
N GLY A 128 3.46 -6.37 6.21
CA GLY A 128 2.37 -5.92 5.35
C GLY A 128 1.04 -5.77 6.09
N THR A 129 0.73 -6.70 6.99
CA THR A 129 -0.50 -6.62 7.82
C THR A 129 -0.44 -5.42 8.76
N ILE A 130 0.71 -5.21 9.42
CA ILE A 130 0.93 -4.08 10.32
C ILE A 130 0.82 -2.76 9.56
N TYR A 131 1.44 -2.65 8.37
CA TYR A 131 1.28 -1.47 7.53
C TYR A 131 -0.17 -1.27 7.11
N ALA A 132 -0.86 -2.33 6.68
CA ALA A 132 -2.25 -2.22 6.21
C ALA A 132 -3.17 -1.68 7.31
N LEU A 133 -3.00 -2.16 8.56
CA LEU A 133 -3.70 -1.61 9.73
C LEU A 133 -3.36 -0.13 9.96
N ALA A 134 -2.07 0.21 9.97
CA ALA A 134 -1.60 1.56 10.22
C ALA A 134 -2.09 2.55 9.15
N GLN A 135 -2.10 2.15 7.88
CA GLN A 135 -2.68 2.93 6.80
C GLN A 135 -4.18 3.13 7.00
N GLY A 136 -4.91 2.11 7.45
CA GLY A 136 -6.32 2.23 7.79
C GLY A 136 -6.58 3.34 8.80
N VAL A 137 -5.78 3.38 9.87
CA VAL A 137 -5.82 4.43 10.89
C VAL A 137 -5.55 5.81 10.28
N VAL A 138 -4.53 5.94 9.42
CA VAL A 138 -4.20 7.21 8.74
C VAL A 138 -5.35 7.68 7.84
N ILE A 139 -6.00 6.76 7.12
CA ILE A 139 -7.18 7.09 6.30
C ILE A 139 -8.34 7.55 7.19
N GLY A 140 -8.55 6.88 8.33
CA GLY A 140 -9.58 7.25 9.30
C GLY A 140 -9.36 8.67 9.84
N PHE A 141 -8.12 8.97 10.20
CA PHE A 141 -7.72 10.31 10.62
C PHE A 141 -7.97 11.37 9.56
N ILE A 142 -7.52 11.15 8.32
CA ILE A 142 -7.76 12.11 7.23
C ILE A 142 -9.27 12.32 7.02
N THR A 143 -10.07 11.25 7.15
CA THR A 143 -11.52 11.33 6.96
C THR A 143 -12.20 12.14 8.07
N ILE A 144 -11.82 11.95 9.33
CA ILE A 144 -12.35 12.73 10.46
C ILE A 144 -11.88 14.18 10.39
N ALA A 145 -10.62 14.39 9.97
CA ALA A 145 -10.05 15.71 9.81
C ALA A 145 -10.76 16.56 8.76
N LEU A 146 -11.44 15.94 7.78
CA LEU A 146 -12.29 16.66 6.85
C LEU A 146 -13.57 17.14 7.53
N ARG A 147 -14.02 18.32 7.11
CA ARG A 147 -15.32 18.88 7.51
C ARG A 147 -16.44 17.87 7.26
N GLU A 148 -17.46 17.86 8.12
CA GLU A 148 -18.51 16.83 8.14
C GLU A 148 -19.21 16.62 6.79
N ASP A 149 -19.45 17.72 6.06
CA ASP A 149 -20.05 17.74 4.73
C ASP A 149 -19.15 17.20 3.61
N LEU A 150 -17.86 17.00 3.87
CA LEU A 150 -16.86 16.47 2.92
C LEU A 150 -16.45 15.03 3.23
N ARG A 151 -16.87 14.45 4.36
CA ARG A 151 -16.47 13.09 4.78
C ARG A 151 -16.87 11.99 3.79
N TRP A 152 -17.97 12.18 3.05
CA TRP A 152 -18.43 11.25 2.01
C TRP A 152 -17.43 11.10 0.84
N ILE A 153 -16.50 12.05 0.68
CA ILE A 153 -15.44 11.99 -0.33
C ILE A 153 -14.53 10.78 -0.13
N ALA A 154 -14.30 10.35 1.11
CA ALA A 154 -13.51 9.15 1.40
C ALA A 154 -14.11 7.89 0.75
N LEU A 155 -15.44 7.75 0.85
CA LEU A 155 -16.17 6.65 0.20
C LEU A 155 -16.11 6.75 -1.34
N LEU A 156 -16.29 7.96 -1.89
CA LEU A 156 -16.19 8.16 -3.33
C LEU A 156 -14.78 7.83 -3.86
N ALA A 157 -13.74 8.20 -3.12
CA ALA A 157 -12.36 7.86 -3.46
C ALA A 157 -12.14 6.34 -3.47
N ALA A 158 -12.71 5.61 -2.50
CA ALA A 158 -12.65 4.15 -2.46
C ALA A 158 -13.33 3.50 -3.68
N ILE A 159 -14.52 3.98 -4.05
CA ILE A 159 -15.26 3.49 -5.23
C ILE A 159 -14.45 3.75 -6.51
N LEU A 160 -13.90 4.95 -6.67
CA LEU A 160 -13.06 5.31 -7.81
C LEU A 160 -11.78 4.48 -7.87
N THR A 161 -11.16 4.13 -6.74
CA THR A 161 -10.01 3.23 -6.76
C THR A 161 -10.36 1.83 -7.24
N VAL A 162 -11.47 1.26 -6.77
CA VAL A 162 -11.91 -0.07 -7.21
C VAL A 162 -12.22 -0.04 -8.71
N ALA A 163 -12.88 1.01 -9.19
CA ALA A 163 -13.13 1.21 -10.62
C ALA A 163 -11.83 1.32 -11.42
N LEU A 164 -10.84 2.09 -10.94
CA LEU A 164 -9.54 2.23 -11.60
C LEU A 164 -8.80 0.90 -11.66
N VAL A 165 -8.76 0.14 -10.55
CA VAL A 165 -8.17 -1.20 -10.50
C VAL A 165 -8.83 -2.12 -11.52
N ALA A 166 -10.17 -2.13 -11.57
CA ALA A 166 -10.92 -2.98 -12.50
C ALA A 166 -10.64 -2.61 -13.96
N VAL A 167 -10.59 -1.32 -14.29
CA VAL A 167 -10.24 -0.84 -15.64
C VAL A 167 -8.82 -1.23 -16.01
N MET A 168 -7.84 -1.01 -15.12
CA MET A 168 -6.45 -1.36 -15.38
C MET A 168 -6.25 -2.88 -15.50
N LEU A 169 -6.95 -3.66 -14.69
CA LEU A 169 -6.95 -5.12 -14.78
C LEU A 169 -7.55 -5.57 -16.11
N PHE A 170 -8.64 -4.96 -16.57
CA PHE A 170 -9.23 -5.26 -17.88
C PHE A 170 -8.27 -4.93 -19.03
N VAL A 171 -7.62 -3.76 -18.99
CA VAL A 171 -6.63 -3.33 -19.98
C VAL A 171 -5.46 -4.31 -20.04
N TYR A 172 -4.97 -4.76 -18.88
CA TYR A 172 -3.90 -5.73 -18.76
C TYR A 172 -4.32 -7.12 -19.27
N ALA A 173 -5.48 -7.62 -18.83
CA ALA A 173 -6.01 -8.93 -19.22
C ALA A 173 -6.25 -9.04 -20.73
N LYS A 174 -6.69 -7.95 -21.37
CA LYS A 174 -6.84 -7.87 -22.83
C LYS A 174 -5.50 -7.69 -23.57
N ARG A 175 -4.38 -7.57 -22.86
CA ARG A 175 -3.03 -7.32 -23.40
C ARG A 175 -2.99 -6.11 -24.34
N ILE A 176 -3.83 -5.10 -24.09
CA ILE A 176 -3.88 -3.85 -24.86
C ILE A 176 -2.55 -3.11 -24.70
N ILE A 177 -2.01 -3.10 -23.48
CA ILE A 177 -0.71 -2.51 -23.15
C ILE A 177 0.24 -3.64 -22.76
N LYS A 178 1.34 -3.78 -23.50
CA LYS A 178 2.38 -4.78 -23.21
C LYS A 178 3.46 -4.18 -22.32
N VAL A 179 3.67 -4.79 -21.15
CA VAL A 179 4.71 -4.38 -20.20
C VAL A 179 6.07 -4.91 -20.67
N THR A 180 6.85 -4.04 -21.32
CA THR A 180 8.22 -4.35 -21.75
C THR A 180 9.23 -4.02 -20.65
N ALA A 181 10.47 -4.54 -20.76
CA ALA A 181 11.55 -4.21 -19.82
C ALA A 181 11.84 -2.70 -19.78
N ARG A 182 11.76 -2.01 -20.92
CA ARG A 182 11.93 -0.55 -21.00
C ARG A 182 10.80 0.19 -20.31
N PHE A 183 9.55 -0.21 -20.55
CA PHE A 183 8.38 0.36 -19.87
C PHE A 183 8.51 0.24 -18.35
N ARG A 184 8.85 -0.97 -17.87
CA ARG A 184 9.09 -1.23 -16.46
C ARG A 184 10.18 -0.31 -15.88
N GLY A 185 11.32 -0.18 -16.56
CA GLY A 185 12.41 0.70 -16.11
C GLY A 185 11.99 2.16 -15.98
N ILE A 186 11.24 2.68 -16.97
CA ILE A 186 10.73 4.07 -16.95
C ILE A 186 9.75 4.24 -15.77
N ILE A 187 8.81 3.32 -15.59
CA ILE A 187 7.80 3.40 -14.53
C ILE A 187 8.43 3.31 -13.14
N PHE A 188 9.43 2.43 -12.93
CA PHE A 188 10.19 2.40 -11.68
C PHE A 188 10.99 3.67 -11.44
N ALA A 189 11.59 4.25 -12.48
CA ALA A 189 12.29 5.53 -12.37
C ALA A 189 11.33 6.65 -11.95
N LEU A 190 10.18 6.77 -12.62
CA LEU A 190 9.15 7.76 -12.29
C LEU A 190 8.65 7.60 -10.86
N PHE A 191 8.28 6.37 -10.47
CA PHE A 191 7.80 6.10 -9.12
C PHE A 191 8.88 6.35 -8.06
N GLY A 192 10.12 5.92 -8.34
CA GLY A 192 11.29 6.16 -7.50
C GLY A 192 11.56 7.65 -7.30
N THR A 193 11.49 8.47 -8.35
CA THR A 193 11.61 9.93 -8.25
C THR A 193 10.54 10.53 -7.35
N ILE A 194 9.30 10.04 -7.42
CA ILE A 194 8.21 10.53 -6.56
C ILE A 194 8.46 10.18 -5.08
N VAL A 195 8.87 8.94 -4.81
CA VAL A 195 9.15 8.48 -3.44
C VAL A 195 10.35 9.22 -2.86
N ILE A 196 11.47 9.27 -3.58
CA ILE A 196 12.70 9.95 -3.14
C ILE A 196 12.44 11.45 -2.99
N GLY A 197 11.76 12.08 -3.95
CA GLY A 197 11.38 13.49 -3.86
C GLY A 197 10.48 13.79 -2.65
N GLY A 198 9.54 12.89 -2.35
CA GLY A 198 8.70 12.99 -1.15
C GLY A 198 9.49 12.88 0.15
N ILE A 199 10.45 11.97 0.24
CA ILE A 199 11.34 11.81 1.41
C ILE A 199 12.23 13.05 1.58
N ILE A 200 12.85 13.54 0.51
CA ILE A 200 13.67 14.75 0.53
C ILE A 200 12.83 15.94 1.01
N TYR A 201 11.64 16.11 0.45
CA TYR A 201 10.71 17.16 0.87
C TYR A 201 10.36 17.06 2.35
N PHE A 202 10.08 15.85 2.85
CA PHE A 202 9.78 15.62 4.27
C PHE A 202 10.97 15.97 5.19
N ILE A 203 12.19 15.56 4.84
CA ILE A 203 13.42 15.89 5.59
C ILE A 203 13.64 17.41 5.63
N LEU A 204 13.51 18.08 4.48
CA LEU A 204 13.65 19.54 4.37
C LEU A 204 12.54 20.29 5.12
N TYR A 205 11.36 19.70 5.29
CA TYR A 205 10.27 20.29 6.06
C TYR A 205 10.53 20.23 7.57
N ILE A 206 11.13 19.14 8.06
CA ILE A 206 11.45 18.99 9.49
C ILE A 206 12.49 20.03 9.93
N ILE A 207 13.53 20.25 9.12
CA ILE A 207 14.63 21.18 9.42
C ILE A 207 14.11 22.63 9.44
N PRO A 208 14.12 23.33 10.59
CA PRO A 208 13.54 24.68 10.69
C PRO A 208 14.19 25.71 9.76
N ALA A 209 15.51 25.59 9.53
CA ALA A 209 16.28 26.50 8.68
C ALA A 209 15.84 26.48 7.19
N THR A 210 15.38 25.33 6.70
CA THR A 210 14.97 25.15 5.30
C THR A 210 13.49 25.43 5.06
N ARG A 211 12.67 25.59 6.11
CA ARG A 211 11.23 25.90 5.98
C ARG A 211 10.96 27.20 5.22
N LYS A 212 11.82 28.21 5.40
CA LYS A 212 11.70 29.50 4.71
C LYS A 212 12.05 29.41 3.21
N MET A 213 12.90 28.48 2.81
CA MET A 213 13.15 28.17 1.39
C MET A 213 12.00 27.36 0.79
N LEU A 214 11.39 26.49 1.59
CA LEU A 214 10.25 25.65 1.19
C LEU A 214 8.94 26.44 1.05
N SER A 215 8.82 27.64 1.64
CA SER A 215 7.60 28.45 1.56
C SER A 215 7.26 28.87 0.14
N GLY A 216 8.26 29.25 -0.68
CA GLY A 216 8.07 29.58 -2.09
C GLY A 216 7.66 28.36 -2.93
N VAL A 217 8.26 27.20 -2.67
CA VAL A 217 7.87 25.92 -3.29
C VAL A 217 6.44 25.54 -2.89
N ASN A 218 6.08 25.71 -1.61
CA ASN A 218 4.73 25.46 -1.13
C ASN A 218 3.71 26.40 -1.75
N GLN A 219 4.05 27.66 -1.98
CA GLN A 219 3.15 28.60 -2.65
C GLN A 219 2.84 28.19 -4.10
N VAL A 220 3.83 27.70 -4.83
CA VAL A 220 3.63 27.17 -6.20
C VAL A 220 2.89 25.84 -6.18
N LEU A 221 3.26 24.91 -5.30
CA LEU A 221 2.61 23.60 -5.18
C LEU A 221 1.17 23.69 -4.66
N ASN A 222 0.85 24.71 -3.87
CA ASN A 222 -0.50 25.00 -3.37
C ASN A 222 -1.30 25.89 -4.33
N SER A 223 -0.70 26.34 -5.44
CA SER A 223 -1.41 27.06 -6.49
C SER A 223 -2.54 26.19 -7.05
N PRO A 224 -3.77 26.73 -7.18
CA PRO A 224 -4.96 25.94 -7.45
C PRO A 224 -4.86 24.98 -8.63
N VAL A 225 -4.36 25.49 -9.74
CA VAL A 225 -4.28 24.76 -11.01
C VAL A 225 -3.15 23.73 -10.94
N VAL A 226 -2.02 24.13 -10.35
CA VAL A 226 -0.81 23.31 -10.25
C VAL A 226 -1.07 22.07 -9.40
N SER A 227 -1.72 22.21 -8.24
CA SER A 227 -2.00 21.07 -7.35
C SER A 227 -2.89 20.00 -8.00
N ILE A 228 -3.89 20.41 -8.78
CA ILE A 228 -4.82 19.50 -9.47
C ILE A 228 -4.07 18.75 -10.57
N ILE A 229 -3.30 19.46 -11.41
CA ILE A 229 -2.52 18.85 -12.50
C ILE A 229 -1.54 17.81 -11.94
N PHE A 230 -0.79 18.15 -10.89
CA PHE A 230 0.14 17.19 -10.27
C PHE A 230 -0.59 15.97 -9.70
N SER A 231 -1.76 16.14 -9.10
CA SER A 231 -2.54 15.03 -8.56
C SER A 231 -2.99 14.08 -9.67
N ILE A 232 -3.48 14.61 -10.81
CA ILE A 232 -3.86 13.82 -11.99
C ILE A 232 -2.64 13.05 -12.53
N VAL A 233 -1.50 13.73 -12.68
CA VAL A 233 -0.25 13.09 -13.17
C VAL A 233 0.15 11.93 -12.26
N PHE A 234 0.08 12.10 -10.93
CA PHE A 234 0.41 11.01 -10.00
C PHE A 234 -0.58 9.85 -10.06
N ILE A 235 -1.87 10.10 -10.30
CA ILE A 235 -2.86 9.04 -10.50
C ILE A 235 -2.53 8.25 -11.77
N ILE A 236 -2.18 8.94 -12.87
CA ILE A 236 -1.79 8.28 -14.12
C ILE A 236 -0.53 7.42 -13.92
N ILE A 237 0.50 7.97 -13.27
CA ILE A 237 1.74 7.21 -13.00
C ILE A 237 1.45 5.99 -12.13
N ALA A 238 0.62 6.12 -11.09
CA ALA A 238 0.25 5.01 -10.23
C ALA A 238 -0.59 3.95 -10.97
N ALA A 239 -1.49 4.36 -11.87
CA ALA A 239 -2.24 3.45 -12.72
C ALA A 239 -1.32 2.67 -13.68
N LEU A 240 -0.30 3.31 -14.25
CA LEU A 240 0.72 2.64 -15.07
C LEU A 240 1.62 1.72 -14.24
N PHE A 241 1.91 2.08 -13.00
CA PHE A 241 2.64 1.23 -12.05
C PHE A 241 1.86 -0.05 -11.73
N MET A 242 0.53 0.04 -11.64
CA MET A 242 -0.34 -1.12 -11.45
C MET A 242 -0.23 -2.15 -12.59
N LEU A 243 0.02 -1.72 -13.84
CA LEU A 243 0.30 -2.65 -14.94
C LEU A 243 1.59 -3.44 -14.71
N VAL A 244 2.61 -2.81 -14.13
CA VAL A 244 3.86 -3.48 -13.75
C VAL A 244 3.63 -4.47 -12.61
N ASP A 245 2.74 -4.15 -11.67
CA ASP A 245 2.35 -5.07 -10.60
C ASP A 245 1.65 -6.32 -11.18
N PHE A 246 0.73 -6.15 -12.13
CA PHE A 246 0.05 -7.28 -12.79
C PHE A 246 1.02 -8.17 -13.58
N ASP A 247 1.96 -7.58 -14.33
CA ASP A 247 3.03 -8.33 -15.02
C ASP A 247 3.99 -9.03 -14.06
N THR A 248 4.23 -8.44 -12.88
CA THR A 248 5.00 -9.11 -11.84
C THR A 248 4.26 -10.33 -11.29
N ILE A 249 2.93 -10.22 -11.10
CA ILE A 249 2.08 -11.34 -10.66
C ILE A 249 2.05 -12.46 -11.71
N GLU A 250 1.84 -12.13 -12.99
CA GLU A 250 1.84 -13.10 -14.10
C GLU A 250 3.17 -13.85 -14.13
N ARG A 251 4.30 -13.15 -14.06
CA ARG A 251 5.63 -13.78 -14.03
C ARG A 251 5.88 -14.64 -12.80
N CYS A 252 5.37 -14.25 -11.63
CA CYS A 252 5.50 -15.07 -10.42
C CYS A 252 4.72 -16.39 -10.53
N VAL A 253 3.53 -16.36 -11.13
CA VAL A 253 2.67 -17.54 -11.29
C VAL A 253 3.15 -18.42 -12.45
N GLU A 254 3.41 -17.84 -13.61
CA GLU A 254 3.90 -18.56 -14.79
C GLU A 254 5.31 -19.12 -14.58
N GLY A 255 6.16 -18.41 -13.83
CA GLY A 255 7.47 -18.87 -13.40
C GLY A 255 7.45 -19.95 -12.33
N ARG A 256 6.26 -20.39 -11.87
CA ARG A 256 6.07 -21.42 -10.84
C ARG A 256 6.88 -21.16 -9.56
N MET A 257 6.95 -19.90 -9.16
CA MET A 257 7.67 -19.49 -7.95
C MET A 257 7.03 -20.11 -6.69
N GLU A 258 7.81 -20.29 -5.64
CA GLU A 258 7.31 -20.76 -4.34
C GLU A 258 6.18 -19.87 -3.78
N LYS A 259 5.24 -20.43 -3.04
CA LYS A 259 4.07 -19.69 -2.50
C LYS A 259 4.41 -18.48 -1.64
N LYS A 260 5.60 -18.45 -1.02
CA LYS A 260 6.07 -17.26 -0.27
C LYS A 260 6.07 -15.99 -1.13
N TYR A 261 6.29 -16.11 -2.44
CA TYR A 261 6.28 -14.98 -3.37
C TYR A 261 4.86 -14.44 -3.65
N GLU A 262 3.79 -15.21 -3.38
CA GLU A 262 2.42 -14.69 -3.49
C GLU A 262 2.20 -13.53 -2.52
N TRP A 263 2.79 -13.59 -1.32
CA TRP A 263 2.70 -12.52 -0.33
C TRP A 263 3.40 -11.24 -0.81
N MET A 264 4.56 -11.39 -1.45
CA MET A 264 5.31 -10.26 -2.00
C MET A 264 4.56 -9.58 -3.16
N ALA A 265 4.02 -10.38 -4.08
CA ALA A 265 3.27 -9.87 -5.22
C ALA A 265 1.95 -9.22 -4.77
N ALA A 266 1.23 -9.86 -3.84
CA ALA A 266 0.01 -9.33 -3.27
C ALA A 266 0.25 -8.03 -2.51
N TRP A 267 1.38 -7.93 -1.81
CA TRP A 267 1.77 -6.74 -1.07
C TRP A 267 2.07 -5.54 -1.97
N GLY A 268 2.87 -5.74 -3.02
CA GLY A 268 3.16 -4.69 -4.00
C GLY A 268 1.88 -4.13 -4.61
N LEU A 269 0.98 -5.02 -5.05
CA LEU A 269 -0.31 -4.61 -5.59
C LEU A 269 -1.17 -3.87 -4.55
N ALA A 270 -1.27 -4.37 -3.32
CA ALA A 270 -2.03 -3.71 -2.25
C ALA A 270 -1.48 -2.31 -1.93
N TYR A 271 -0.15 -2.17 -1.88
CA TYR A 271 0.52 -0.89 -1.66
C TYR A 271 0.19 0.11 -2.77
N THR A 272 0.23 -0.32 -4.04
CA THR A 272 -0.16 0.53 -5.17
C THR A 272 -1.63 0.94 -5.11
N ILE A 273 -2.53 0.02 -4.75
CA ILE A 273 -3.97 0.33 -4.57
C ILE A 273 -4.17 1.40 -3.50
N LEU A 274 -3.54 1.24 -2.33
CA LEU A 274 -3.60 2.23 -1.25
C LEU A 274 -2.99 3.57 -1.67
N TYR A 275 -1.89 3.55 -2.43
CA TYR A 275 -1.29 4.77 -2.96
C TYR A 275 -2.24 5.52 -3.92
N VAL A 276 -2.88 4.80 -4.85
CA VAL A 276 -3.88 5.39 -5.75
C VAL A 276 -5.03 5.99 -4.94
N TYR A 277 -5.48 5.30 -3.88
CA TYR A 277 -6.52 5.82 -2.97
C TYR A 277 -6.17 7.19 -2.43
N PHE A 278 -4.96 7.37 -1.86
CA PHE A 278 -4.56 8.67 -1.33
C PHE A 278 -4.46 9.75 -2.41
N LYS A 279 -4.07 9.40 -3.64
CA LYS A 279 -3.99 10.37 -4.75
C LYS A 279 -5.38 10.80 -5.23
N ILE A 280 -6.31 9.85 -5.34
CA ILE A 280 -7.71 10.15 -5.67
C ILE A 280 -8.35 10.96 -4.56
N LEU A 281 -8.21 10.54 -3.30
CA LEU A 281 -8.70 11.27 -2.13
C LEU A 281 -8.19 12.72 -2.12
N ARG A 282 -6.88 12.91 -2.32
CA ARG A 282 -6.28 14.26 -2.42
C ARG A 282 -6.87 15.08 -3.57
N LEU A 283 -7.07 14.48 -4.74
CA LEU A 283 -7.68 15.16 -5.89
C LEU A 283 -9.10 15.64 -5.55
N LEU A 284 -9.92 14.77 -4.96
CA LEU A 284 -11.30 15.11 -4.61
C LEU A 284 -11.34 16.20 -3.52
N ILE A 285 -10.50 16.12 -2.50
CA ILE A 285 -10.38 17.18 -1.47
C ILE A 285 -10.05 18.53 -2.14
N MET A 286 -9.16 18.56 -3.13
CA MET A 286 -8.82 19.79 -3.85
C MET A 286 -9.96 20.34 -4.70
N ILE A 287 -10.80 19.48 -5.28
CA ILE A 287 -11.93 19.90 -6.11
C ILE A 287 -13.09 20.37 -5.24
N PHE A 288 -13.53 19.53 -4.30
CA PHE A 288 -14.72 19.79 -3.48
C PHE A 288 -14.45 20.76 -2.33
N GLY A 289 -13.26 20.72 -1.72
CA GLY A 289 -12.85 21.68 -0.69
C GLY A 289 -12.83 23.13 -1.21
N ARG A 290 -12.71 23.32 -2.53
CA ARG A 290 -12.72 24.63 -3.18
C ARG A 290 -14.11 25.15 -3.55
N SER A 291 -15.07 24.28 -3.82
CA SER A 291 -16.40 24.67 -4.33
C SER A 291 -17.13 25.65 -3.41
N LYS A 292 -16.88 25.61 -2.09
CA LYS A 292 -17.50 26.55 -1.14
C LYS A 292 -16.77 27.88 -0.98
N SER A 293 -15.45 27.94 -1.22
CA SER A 293 -14.68 29.21 -1.15
C SER A 293 -15.01 30.17 -2.31
N GLY A 294 -15.42 29.64 -3.47
CA GLY A 294 -15.84 30.44 -4.62
C GLY A 294 -17.23 31.09 -4.49
N SER A 295 -18.10 30.54 -3.64
CA SER A 295 -19.48 31.01 -3.47
C SER A 295 -19.59 32.33 -2.68
N SER A 296 -18.63 32.62 -1.80
CA SER A 296 -18.68 33.82 -0.94
C SER A 296 -18.16 35.09 -1.63
N LYS A 297 -17.40 34.98 -2.73
CA LYS A 297 -16.88 36.16 -3.46
C LYS A 297 -17.87 36.75 -4.47
N SER A 298 -19.00 36.10 -4.71
CA SER A 298 -20.02 36.58 -5.65
C SER A 298 -21.13 37.41 -5.01
N SER A 299 -21.21 37.48 -3.67
CA SER A 299 -22.29 38.15 -2.94
C SER A 299 -21.87 39.49 -2.31
N SER A 300 -20.72 40.05 -2.72
CA SER A 300 -20.21 41.34 -2.24
C SER A 300 -20.06 42.35 -3.38
N PHE A 301 -21.13 42.54 -4.15
CA PHE A 301 -21.31 43.68 -5.04
C PHE A 301 -22.66 44.34 -4.76
#